data_AF-A0A9D2SGY4-F1
#
_entry.id   AF-A0A9D2SGY4-F1
#
_cell.length_a   1.000
_cell.length_b   1.000
_cell.length_c   1.000
_cell.angle_alpha   90.00
_cell.angle_beta   90.00
_cell.angle_gamma   90.00
#
_symmetry.space_group_name_H-M   'P 1'
#
loop_
_entity.id
_entity.type
_entity.pdbx_description
1 polymer ?
#
loop_
_entity_poly.entity_id
_entity_poly.type
_entity_poly.pdbx_seq_one_letter_code
_entity_poly.pdbx_strand_id
1 'polypeptide(L)'
;MKNKRAMAAALAAVLYLTGCAYVTGDTGKTAPKNTTEAETSQSAEETEAAPRMEESVEDAVFSEEEEDEDLYMDLFRSGASVVQMEITTGLTTEYLDPLCNYPVKVYLGGEEKTVEDEEGLKEIGLDALYSDALINAVKDFDTDSIEVTDGRAVMGDDTHYVVLEMDEYENVGITEFHE
;
A
#
# COMPACT_ATOMS: atom_id res chain seq x y z
N MET A 1 -44.02 -19.11 -29.66
CA MET A 1 -44.00 -17.65 -29.41
C MET A 1 -42.53 -17.26 -29.29
N LYS A 2 -41.80 -17.07 -30.41
CA LYS A 2 -41.35 -15.76 -30.93
C LYS A 2 -41.33 -14.67 -29.87
N ASN A 3 -40.14 -14.18 -29.52
CA ASN A 3 -39.79 -12.75 -29.49
C ASN A 3 -38.27 -12.58 -29.59
N LYS A 4 -37.84 -11.98 -30.70
CA LYS A 4 -36.49 -11.48 -31.00
C LYS A 4 -36.46 -9.99 -30.64
N ARG A 5 -35.38 -9.50 -30.01
CA ARG A 5 -34.81 -8.12 -30.10
C ARG A 5 -33.34 -8.26 -29.63
N ALA A 6 -32.31 -8.27 -30.47
CA ALA A 6 -31.71 -7.22 -31.31
C ALA A 6 -31.28 -5.97 -30.51
N MET A 7 -29.97 -5.75 -30.34
CA MET A 7 -29.27 -4.60 -30.92
C MET A 7 -27.75 -4.72 -30.75
N ALA A 8 -27.06 -4.67 -31.88
CA ALA A 8 -25.64 -4.39 -31.98
C ALA A 8 -25.43 -2.87 -31.93
N ALA A 9 -24.40 -2.41 -31.23
CA ALA A 9 -23.90 -1.05 -31.35
C ALA A 9 -22.38 -1.14 -31.54
N ALA A 10 -21.95 -0.96 -32.77
CA ALA A 10 -20.57 -0.66 -33.11
C ALA A 10 -20.33 0.82 -32.80
N LEU A 11 -19.27 1.14 -32.06
CA LEU A 11 -18.72 2.48 -32.05
C LEU A 11 -17.21 2.39 -32.29
N ALA A 12 -16.82 2.84 -33.47
CA ALA A 12 -15.44 3.15 -33.81
C ALA A 12 -15.17 4.62 -33.46
N ALA A 13 -14.04 4.88 -32.81
CA ALA A 13 -13.43 6.21 -32.81
C ALA A 13 -11.91 6.06 -32.85
N VAL A 14 -11.35 6.35 -34.03
CA VAL A 14 -9.93 6.54 -34.29
C VAL A 14 -9.59 7.99 -33.97
N LEU A 15 -8.56 8.22 -33.15
CA LEU A 15 -7.79 9.47 -33.21
C LEU A 15 -6.28 9.17 -33.05
N TYR A 16 -5.56 9.42 -34.14
CA TYR A 16 -4.12 9.66 -34.17
C TYR A 16 -3.80 11.02 -33.56
N LEU A 17 -2.61 11.19 -32.95
CA LEU A 17 -1.61 12.23 -33.30
C LEU A 17 -0.38 12.20 -32.36
N THR A 18 0.79 11.97 -32.97
CA THR A 18 2.09 12.71 -32.83
C THR A 18 2.42 13.33 -31.47
N GLY A 19 3.53 13.03 -30.78
CA GLY A 19 4.92 12.98 -31.27
C GLY A 19 5.57 14.37 -31.22
N CYS A 20 6.48 14.62 -30.26
CA CYS A 20 7.55 15.62 -30.33
C CYS A 20 8.67 15.29 -29.34
N ALA A 21 9.89 15.16 -29.89
CA ALA A 21 11.14 14.92 -29.19
C ALA A 21 11.83 16.24 -28.80
N TYR A 22 12.50 16.29 -27.64
CA TYR A 22 13.62 17.19 -27.31
C TYR A 22 14.53 16.45 -26.30
N VAL A 23 15.72 15.96 -26.66
CA VAL A 23 17.04 16.64 -26.76
C VAL A 23 17.75 16.82 -25.39
N THR A 24 18.65 15.85 -25.10
CA THR A 24 20.09 15.95 -24.77
C THR A 24 20.65 16.78 -23.61
N GLY A 25 21.61 16.16 -22.89
CA GLY A 25 22.81 16.78 -22.27
C GLY A 25 22.87 16.58 -20.75
N ASP A 26 23.57 15.59 -20.19
CA ASP A 26 25.02 15.29 -20.13
C ASP A 26 25.89 16.23 -19.26
N THR A 27 26.70 15.58 -18.42
CA THR A 27 27.93 16.00 -17.71
C THR A 27 27.93 16.77 -16.38
N GLY A 28 28.70 16.19 -15.43
CA GLY A 28 29.55 16.91 -14.48
C GLY A 28 29.63 16.28 -13.08
N LYS A 29 30.20 15.09 -12.88
CA LYS A 29 31.60 14.84 -12.45
C LYS A 29 32.22 15.96 -11.60
N THR A 30 32.42 15.69 -10.29
CA THR A 30 33.73 15.73 -9.60
C THR A 30 33.60 15.34 -8.11
N ALA A 31 34.20 14.21 -7.72
CA ALA A 31 34.81 14.00 -6.40
C ALA A 31 36.18 14.75 -6.37
N PRO A 32 36.84 15.03 -5.22
CA PRO A 32 37.54 13.99 -4.42
C PRO A 32 37.59 14.25 -2.88
N LYS A 33 37.57 13.20 -2.03
CA LYS A 33 38.69 12.53 -1.32
C LYS A 33 39.32 13.28 -0.12
N ASN A 34 39.26 12.64 1.06
CA ASN A 34 40.34 12.37 2.03
C ASN A 34 39.73 11.54 3.18
N THR A 35 40.06 10.26 3.40
CA THR A 35 41.28 9.69 4.03
C THR A 35 41.54 10.25 5.43
N THR A 36 41.42 9.40 6.46
CA THR A 36 42.48 9.13 7.47
C THR A 36 42.06 7.95 8.36
N GLU A 37 43.00 7.00 8.48
CA GLU A 37 43.03 5.78 9.27
C GLU A 37 43.45 6.05 10.74
N ALA A 38 43.10 5.12 11.64
CA ALA A 38 43.89 4.62 12.79
C ALA A 38 42.89 3.92 13.76
N GLU A 39 42.79 2.59 13.82
CA GLU A 39 43.69 1.60 14.46
C GLU A 39 43.96 1.79 15.97
N THR A 40 43.44 0.82 16.74
CA THR A 40 44.20 -0.08 17.64
C THR A 40 44.35 0.22 19.15
N SER A 41 44.12 -0.87 19.91
CA SER A 41 44.59 -1.27 21.27
C SER A 41 43.52 -1.26 22.36
N GLN A 42 43.00 -2.39 22.86
CA GLN A 42 43.56 -3.60 23.53
C GLN A 42 43.77 -3.43 25.05
N SER A 43 43.04 -4.28 25.79
CA SER A 43 43.39 -5.02 27.01
C SER A 43 43.21 -4.46 28.43
N ALA A 44 42.78 -5.40 29.29
CA ALA A 44 43.01 -5.58 30.73
C ALA A 44 42.12 -4.76 31.68
N GLU A 45 41.59 -5.26 32.80
CA GLU A 45 41.61 -6.56 33.49
C GLU A 45 40.61 -6.44 34.67
N GLU A 46 40.00 -7.56 35.06
CA GLU A 46 39.50 -7.96 36.38
C GLU A 46 38.88 -6.93 37.36
N THR A 47 37.63 -7.17 37.79
CA THR A 47 37.18 -6.79 39.14
C THR A 47 36.15 -7.79 39.66
N GLU A 48 36.31 -8.04 40.95
CA GLU A 48 35.80 -9.10 41.80
C GLU A 48 34.28 -9.17 42.00
N ALA A 49 33.88 -10.33 42.51
CA ALA A 49 32.54 -10.76 42.85
C ALA A 49 31.84 -9.97 43.96
N ALA A 50 30.52 -9.77 43.80
CA ALA A 50 29.48 -9.83 44.84
C ALA A 50 28.09 -9.60 44.21
N PRO A 51 26.99 -9.80 44.96
CA PRO A 51 26.38 -11.05 45.37
C PRO A 51 25.18 -11.41 44.47
N ARG A 52 24.83 -12.70 44.44
CA ARG A 52 23.58 -13.22 43.86
C ARG A 52 22.40 -12.67 44.68
N MET A 53 21.76 -11.60 44.21
CA MET A 53 20.40 -11.24 44.61
C MET A 53 19.43 -12.00 43.72
N GLU A 54 18.51 -12.71 44.37
CA GLU A 54 17.39 -13.37 43.75
C GLU A 54 16.48 -12.31 43.14
N GLU A 55 16.62 -12.08 41.84
CA GLU A 55 15.59 -11.41 41.06
C GLU A 55 14.56 -12.48 40.73
N SER A 56 13.46 -12.43 41.46
CA SER A 56 12.21 -13.06 41.09
C SER A 56 11.87 -12.59 39.68
N VAL A 57 12.19 -13.41 38.69
CA VAL A 57 11.54 -13.36 37.39
C VAL A 57 10.08 -13.65 37.66
N GLU A 58 9.29 -12.59 37.83
CA GLU A 58 7.88 -12.65 37.49
C GLU A 58 7.87 -13.11 36.03
N ASP A 59 7.47 -14.37 35.88
CA ASP A 59 7.23 -15.08 34.63
C ASP A 59 6.14 -14.29 33.89
N ALA A 60 6.54 -13.21 33.23
CA ALA A 60 5.78 -12.64 32.14
C ALA A 60 5.84 -13.70 31.05
N VAL A 61 4.85 -14.61 31.11
CA VAL A 61 4.50 -15.47 29.99
C VAL A 61 4.01 -14.52 28.90
N PHE A 62 4.96 -13.92 28.19
CA PHE A 62 4.70 -13.33 26.88
C PHE A 62 4.29 -14.50 26.01
N SER A 63 3.00 -14.53 25.70
CA SER A 63 2.46 -15.45 24.73
C SER A 63 2.96 -14.98 23.36
N GLU A 64 3.79 -15.79 22.69
CA GLU A 64 4.22 -15.52 21.31
C GLU A 64 3.00 -15.28 20.39
N GLU A 65 1.86 -15.91 20.69
CA GLU A 65 0.60 -15.75 19.97
C GLU A 65 0.02 -14.32 20.09
N GLU A 66 0.20 -13.63 21.22
CA GLU A 66 -0.30 -12.25 21.36
C GLU A 66 0.63 -11.22 20.69
N GLU A 67 1.94 -11.47 20.66
CA GLU A 67 2.89 -10.62 19.94
C GLU A 67 2.68 -10.69 18.41
N ASP A 68 2.36 -11.88 17.88
CA ASP A 68 2.06 -12.09 16.46
C ASP A 68 0.75 -11.42 16.03
N GLU A 69 -0.29 -11.43 16.88
CA GLU A 69 -1.57 -10.75 16.64
C GLU A 69 -1.42 -9.21 16.63
N ASP A 70 -0.61 -8.67 17.55
CA ASP A 70 -0.33 -7.24 17.62
C ASP A 70 0.44 -6.76 16.38
N LEU A 71 1.48 -7.50 15.96
CA LEU A 71 2.24 -7.18 14.75
C LEU A 71 1.35 -7.27 13.50
N TYR A 72 0.49 -8.27 13.42
CA TYR A 72 -0.46 -8.44 12.32
C TYR A 72 -1.38 -7.22 12.20
N MET A 73 -1.97 -6.77 13.31
CA MET A 73 -2.83 -5.58 13.31
C MET A 73 -2.05 -4.30 12.99
N ASP A 74 -0.82 -4.17 13.46
CA ASP A 74 0.03 -3.00 13.17
C ASP A 74 0.38 -2.89 11.68
N LEU A 75 0.57 -4.01 10.98
CA LEU A 75 0.73 -4.02 9.52
C LEU A 75 -0.51 -3.49 8.81
N PHE A 76 -1.72 -3.88 9.27
CA PHE A 76 -2.97 -3.35 8.71
C PHE A 76 -3.16 -1.87 8.96
N ARG A 77 -2.89 -1.39 10.19
CA ARG A 77 -2.96 0.04 10.53
C ARG A 77 -1.97 0.86 9.69
N SER A 78 -0.73 0.38 9.57
CA SER A 78 0.31 1.05 8.79
C SER A 78 -0.03 1.06 7.30
N GLY A 79 -0.45 -0.07 6.73
CA GLY A 79 -0.87 -0.17 5.34
C GLY A 79 -2.07 0.73 5.03
N ALA A 80 -3.08 0.74 5.90
CA ALA A 80 -4.24 1.62 5.78
C ALA A 80 -3.84 3.10 5.79
N SER A 81 -2.90 3.50 6.65
CA SER A 81 -2.40 4.88 6.68
C SER A 81 -1.70 5.29 5.39
N VAL A 82 -0.89 4.41 4.80
CA VAL A 82 -0.24 4.65 3.51
C VAL A 82 -1.27 4.76 2.38
N VAL A 83 -2.24 3.85 2.35
CA VAL A 83 -3.33 3.88 1.35
C VAL A 83 -4.18 5.14 1.50
N GLN A 84 -4.53 5.54 2.72
CA GLN A 84 -5.28 6.77 2.99
C GLN A 84 -4.53 7.99 2.45
N MET A 85 -3.22 8.08 2.71
CA MET A 85 -2.39 9.16 2.18
C MET A 85 -2.36 9.16 0.65
N GLU A 86 -2.21 8.00 0.02
CA GLU A 86 -2.17 7.89 -1.44
C GLU A 86 -3.53 8.25 -2.07
N ILE A 87 -4.66 7.79 -1.55
CA ILE A 87 -5.97 8.17 -2.10
C ILE A 87 -6.23 9.67 -1.95
N THR A 88 -5.79 10.29 -0.84
CA THR A 88 -6.09 11.70 -0.55
C THR A 88 -5.11 12.70 -1.16
N THR A 89 -3.89 12.27 -1.49
CA THR A 89 -2.81 13.17 -1.96
C THR A 89 -2.10 12.68 -3.20
N GLY A 90 -2.33 11.42 -3.59
CA GLY A 90 -1.75 10.76 -4.74
C GLY A 90 -2.11 11.47 -6.04
N LEU A 91 -1.17 11.46 -6.97
CA LEU A 91 -1.23 12.24 -8.20
C LEU A 91 -1.14 11.39 -9.46
N THR A 92 -0.66 10.15 -9.34
CA THR A 92 -0.42 9.26 -10.49
C THR A 92 -0.71 7.81 -10.13
N THR A 93 -1.12 7.03 -11.13
CA THR A 93 -1.31 5.59 -10.97
C THR A 93 0.00 4.86 -10.62
N GLU A 94 1.15 5.45 -10.93
CA GLU A 94 2.48 4.93 -10.58
C GLU A 94 2.73 4.90 -9.07
N TYR A 95 2.09 5.80 -8.31
CA TYR A 95 2.15 5.78 -6.84
C TYR A 95 1.12 4.83 -6.23
N LEU A 96 -0.01 4.63 -6.92
CA LEU A 96 -1.04 3.67 -6.52
C LEU A 96 -0.61 2.22 -6.73
N ASP A 97 0.04 1.93 -7.85
CA ASP A 97 0.46 0.59 -8.26
C ASP A 97 1.13 -0.25 -7.16
N PRO A 98 2.16 0.24 -6.44
CA PRO A 98 2.79 -0.54 -5.38
C PRO A 98 1.89 -0.79 -4.16
N LEU A 99 0.73 -0.14 -4.07
CA LEU A 99 -0.24 -0.36 -3.00
C LEU A 99 -1.36 -1.33 -3.41
N CYS A 100 -1.35 -1.82 -4.64
CA CYS A 100 -2.35 -2.75 -5.14
C CYS A 100 -1.88 -4.21 -5.01
N ASN A 101 -2.70 -5.02 -4.35
CA ASN A 101 -2.54 -6.48 -4.31
C ASN A 101 -3.34 -7.07 -5.48
N TYR A 102 -2.71 -7.17 -6.64
CA TYR A 102 -3.35 -7.66 -7.86
C TYR A 102 -3.74 -9.15 -7.79
N PRO A 103 -4.83 -9.56 -8.46
CA PRO A 103 -5.76 -8.71 -9.22
C PRO A 103 -6.69 -7.88 -8.33
N VAL A 104 -6.92 -6.62 -8.72
CA VAL A 104 -7.79 -5.68 -7.99
C VAL A 104 -9.17 -5.64 -8.63
N LYS A 105 -10.24 -5.74 -7.83
CA LYS A 105 -11.60 -5.51 -8.31
C LYS A 105 -11.98 -4.05 -8.17
N VAL A 106 -12.60 -3.50 -9.19
CA VAL A 106 -13.06 -2.12 -9.21
C VAL A 106 -14.54 -2.12 -9.52
N TYR A 107 -15.32 -1.66 -8.56
CA TYR A 107 -16.76 -1.48 -8.67
C TYR A 107 -17.04 -0.01 -8.97
N LEU A 108 -17.35 0.30 -10.23
CA LEU A 108 -17.57 1.68 -10.71
C LEU A 108 -18.94 1.78 -11.38
N GLY A 109 -19.82 2.63 -10.85
CA GLY A 109 -21.13 2.88 -11.48
C GLY A 109 -22.00 1.63 -11.60
N GLY A 110 -21.82 0.66 -10.69
CA GLY A 110 -22.53 -0.62 -10.68
C GLY A 110 -21.98 -1.68 -11.62
N GLU A 111 -20.83 -1.45 -12.27
CA GLU A 111 -20.09 -2.44 -13.04
C GLU A 111 -18.85 -2.91 -12.27
N GLU A 112 -18.59 -4.21 -12.29
CA GLU A 112 -17.35 -4.81 -11.78
C GLU A 112 -16.33 -4.93 -12.92
N LYS A 113 -15.10 -4.47 -12.65
CA LYS A 113 -13.92 -4.66 -13.51
C LYS A 113 -12.81 -5.31 -12.71
N THR A 114 -12.06 -6.20 -13.34
CA THR A 114 -10.83 -6.76 -12.76
C THR A 114 -9.63 -6.10 -13.41
N VAL A 115 -8.73 -5.56 -12.58
CA VAL A 115 -7.47 -4.93 -12.96
C VAL A 115 -6.35 -5.91 -12.62
N GLU A 116 -5.59 -6.32 -13.63
CA GLU A 116 -4.53 -7.32 -13.47
C GLU A 116 -3.16 -6.70 -13.15
N ASP A 117 -2.97 -5.43 -13.51
CA ASP A 117 -1.69 -4.72 -13.40
C ASP A 117 -1.85 -3.18 -13.50
N GLU A 118 -0.71 -2.49 -13.44
CA GLU A 118 -0.62 -1.03 -13.58
C GLU A 118 -1.23 -0.49 -14.87
N GLU A 119 -1.15 -1.22 -15.99
CA GLU A 119 -1.70 -0.77 -17.26
C GLU A 119 -3.23 -0.68 -17.15
N GLY A 120 -3.86 -1.64 -16.48
CA GLY A 120 -5.29 -1.57 -16.18
C GLY A 120 -5.68 -0.40 -15.26
N LEU A 121 -4.84 -0.02 -14.28
CA LEU A 121 -5.07 1.20 -13.49
C LEU A 121 -5.02 2.46 -14.37
N LYS A 122 -4.04 2.54 -15.27
CA LYS A 122 -3.89 3.66 -16.23
C LYS A 122 -5.09 3.77 -17.16
N GLU A 123 -5.66 2.63 -17.59
CA GLU A 123 -6.86 2.61 -18.43
C GLU A 123 -8.11 3.10 -17.71
N ILE A 124 -8.26 2.80 -16.41
CA ILE A 124 -9.36 3.33 -15.59
C ILE A 124 -9.14 4.82 -15.31
N GLY A 125 -7.92 5.20 -14.94
CA GLY A 125 -7.53 6.55 -14.57
C GLY A 125 -7.87 6.91 -13.12
N LEU A 126 -7.01 7.71 -12.50
CA LEU A 126 -7.19 8.12 -11.09
C LEU A 126 -8.47 8.91 -10.86
N ASP A 127 -8.89 9.77 -11.79
CA ASP A 127 -10.12 10.56 -11.61
C ASP A 127 -11.37 9.68 -11.41
N ALA A 128 -11.35 8.44 -11.92
CA ALA A 128 -12.42 7.48 -11.72
C ALA A 128 -12.26 6.67 -10.42
N LEU A 129 -11.03 6.35 -10.02
CA LEU A 129 -10.72 5.57 -8.80
C LEU A 129 -10.72 6.40 -7.53
N TYR A 130 -10.39 7.68 -7.61
CA TYR A 130 -10.29 8.63 -6.51
C TYR A 130 -11.36 9.69 -6.68
N SER A 131 -12.62 9.28 -6.71
CA SER A 131 -13.70 10.25 -6.77
C SER A 131 -13.69 11.14 -5.52
N ASP A 132 -14.30 12.33 -5.63
CA ASP A 132 -14.52 13.18 -4.46
C ASP A 132 -15.24 12.43 -3.33
N ALA A 133 -16.10 11.45 -3.66
CA ALA A 133 -16.83 10.67 -2.67
C ALA A 133 -15.89 9.71 -1.93
N LEU A 134 -15.06 8.94 -2.64
CA LEU A 134 -14.07 8.06 -2.01
C LEU A 134 -13.06 8.86 -1.18
N ILE A 135 -12.51 9.95 -1.74
CA ILE A 135 -11.57 10.81 -1.01
C ILE A 135 -12.20 11.30 0.30
N ASN A 136 -13.45 11.76 0.26
CA ASN A 136 -14.14 12.21 1.47
C ASN A 136 -14.43 11.09 2.47
N ALA A 137 -14.69 9.88 1.99
CA ALA A 137 -14.93 8.71 2.83
C ALA A 137 -13.65 8.25 3.55
N VAL A 138 -12.49 8.30 2.88
CA VAL A 138 -11.24 7.80 3.45
C VAL A 138 -10.44 8.86 4.21
N LYS A 139 -10.51 10.15 3.86
CA LYS A 139 -9.57 11.17 4.38
C LYS A 139 -9.56 11.36 5.89
N ASP A 140 -10.70 11.13 6.53
CA ASP A 140 -10.89 11.31 7.98
C ASP A 140 -11.07 9.95 8.69
N PHE A 141 -10.85 8.83 7.97
CA PHE A 141 -10.93 7.50 8.54
C PHE A 141 -9.84 7.31 9.62
N ASP A 142 -10.22 6.78 10.77
CA ASP A 142 -9.30 6.49 11.86
C ASP A 142 -8.64 5.12 11.61
N THR A 143 -7.46 5.14 10.99
CA THR A 143 -6.72 3.92 10.63
C THR A 143 -6.24 3.14 11.83
N ASP A 144 -6.08 3.77 13.01
CA ASP A 144 -5.69 3.07 14.24
C ASP A 144 -6.84 2.21 14.78
N SER A 145 -8.08 2.58 14.44
CA SER A 145 -9.31 1.87 14.81
C SER A 145 -9.73 0.77 13.81
N ILE A 146 -8.92 0.51 12.77
CA ILE A 146 -9.28 -0.45 11.73
C ILE A 146 -9.47 -1.86 12.30
N GLU A 147 -10.56 -2.51 11.90
CA GLU A 147 -10.87 -3.88 12.27
C GLU A 147 -10.58 -4.82 11.10
N VAL A 148 -9.95 -5.96 11.38
CA VAL A 148 -9.68 -7.00 10.39
C VAL A 148 -10.64 -8.17 10.64
N THR A 149 -11.42 -8.54 9.63
CA THR A 149 -12.33 -9.69 9.66
C THR A 149 -12.03 -10.60 8.48
N ASP A 150 -11.81 -11.89 8.76
CA ASP A 150 -11.45 -12.89 7.75
C ASP A 150 -10.23 -12.48 6.87
N GLY A 151 -9.27 -11.79 7.48
CA GLY A 151 -8.06 -11.31 6.80
C GLY A 151 -8.25 -10.06 5.94
N ARG A 152 -9.40 -9.41 6.05
CA ARG A 152 -9.77 -8.23 5.25
C ARG A 152 -10.08 -7.06 6.17
N ALA A 153 -9.67 -5.87 5.75
CA ALA A 153 -10.03 -4.62 6.40
C ALA A 153 -10.75 -3.70 5.40
N VAL A 154 -11.73 -2.96 5.89
CA VAL A 154 -12.50 -2.00 5.08
C VAL A 154 -12.19 -0.59 5.54
N MET A 155 -11.81 0.27 4.60
CA MET A 155 -11.49 1.66 4.86
C MET A 155 -12.34 2.59 3.99
N GLY A 156 -13.19 3.39 4.63
CA GLY A 156 -14.13 4.29 3.97
C GLY A 156 -15.47 4.33 4.69
N ASP A 157 -16.54 4.66 3.94
CA ASP A 157 -17.92 4.64 4.43
C ASP A 157 -18.71 3.45 3.84
N ASP A 158 -20.01 3.38 4.15
CA ASP A 158 -20.89 2.28 3.71
C ASP A 158 -21.02 2.14 2.18
N THR A 159 -20.62 3.16 1.42
CA THR A 159 -20.85 3.29 -0.02
C THR A 159 -19.56 3.45 -0.82
N HIS A 160 -18.58 4.19 -0.30
CA HIS A 160 -17.30 4.42 -0.97
C HIS A 160 -16.18 3.98 -0.02
N TYR A 161 -15.47 2.93 -0.42
CA TYR A 161 -14.44 2.33 0.42
C TYR A 161 -13.45 1.54 -0.41
N VAL A 162 -12.31 1.26 0.19
CA VAL A 162 -11.36 0.26 -0.30
C VAL A 162 -11.31 -0.93 0.64
N VAL A 163 -11.02 -2.10 0.09
CA VAL A 163 -10.73 -3.31 0.86
C VAL A 163 -9.24 -3.58 0.83
N LEU A 164 -8.66 -3.80 2.00
CA LEU A 164 -7.27 -4.13 2.20
C LEU A 164 -7.15 -5.59 2.61
N GLU A 165 -6.20 -6.29 2.02
CA GLU A 165 -5.86 -7.68 2.38
C GLU A 165 -4.35 -7.84 2.43
N MET A 166 -3.88 -8.78 3.23
CA MET A 166 -2.47 -9.17 3.29
C MET A 166 -2.16 -10.21 2.22
N ASP A 167 -1.11 -9.99 1.44
CA ASP A 167 -0.63 -10.96 0.45
C ASP A 167 0.25 -12.07 1.07
N GLU A 168 0.75 -12.97 0.22
CA GLU A 168 1.63 -14.07 0.66
C GLU A 168 3.02 -13.60 1.16
N TYR A 169 3.35 -12.33 0.96
CA TYR A 169 4.61 -11.69 1.34
C TYR A 169 4.44 -10.72 2.51
N GLU A 170 3.31 -10.81 3.23
CA GLU A 170 2.97 -9.99 4.40
C GLU A 170 2.79 -8.49 4.08
N ASN A 171 2.49 -8.15 2.82
CA ASN A 171 2.16 -6.79 2.41
C ASN A 171 0.65 -6.57 2.45
N VAL A 172 0.23 -5.56 3.21
CA VAL A 172 -1.16 -5.08 3.19
C VAL A 172 -1.34 -4.13 2.00
N GLY A 173 -2.25 -4.49 1.11
CA GLY A 173 -2.53 -3.72 -0.11
C GLY A 173 -4.01 -3.77 -0.49
N ILE A 174 -4.39 -2.90 -1.42
CA ILE A 174 -5.76 -2.76 -1.92
C ILE A 174 -6.10 -3.94 -2.82
N THR A 175 -7.21 -4.62 -2.53
CA THR A 175 -7.77 -5.68 -3.38
C THR A 175 -9.09 -5.26 -4.03
N GLU A 176 -9.81 -4.29 -3.46
CA GLU A 176 -11.07 -3.80 -4.02
C GLU A 176 -11.23 -2.27 -3.88
N PHE A 177 -11.74 -1.63 -4.92
CA PHE A 177 -12.28 -0.26 -4.92
C PHE A 177 -13.79 -0.30 -5.08
N HIS A 178 -14.51 0.44 -4.23
CA HIS A 178 -15.96 0.60 -4.30
C HIS A 178 -16.30 2.08 -4.45
N GLU A 179 -16.94 2.41 -5.58
CA GLU A 179 -17.32 3.76 -6.05
C GLU A 179 -18.77 3.84 -6.57
#